data_AF-A0A7R9JIV3-F1
#
_entry.id   AF-A0A7R9JIV3-F1
#
_cell.length_a   1.000
_cell.length_b   1.000
_cell.length_c   1.000
_cell.angle_alpha   90.00
_cell.angle_beta   90.00
_cell.angle_gamma   90.00
#
_symmetry.space_group_name_H-M   'P 1'
#
loop_
_entity.id
_entity.type
_entity.pdbx_description
1 polymer ?
#
loop_
_entity_poly.entity_id
_entity_poly.type
_entity_poly.pdbx_seq_one_letter_code
_entity_poly.pdbx_strand_id
1 'polypeptide(L)'
;VTIEFTRVALQITVPLPSRQQLCRFTIRPIVNTVGDLIKMIQEEDHGIDRVFIKTVNGVRIASSNPVESLLEQDFKMLVNDIEYLVKAPLEEHMIEEEIETLNNIRKVVNQLHASLNIEEAQLKLEQELLSQLEEVLQELQPLEEMRNHIDGVTNRYTNALVWVGLGLMATQFGILARLTWWEYSWDIMEPITYFVTYGTAMIAYCYYLATKQEFDLPRAKERQHLIIFHRKARKRGLDIKRYNSLKEKVFKIEGQLHEMKYSVNENKKN
;
A
#
# COMPACT_ATOMS: atom_id res chain seq x y z
N VAL A 1 -17.71 7.69 42.78
CA VAL A 1 -17.29 6.84 41.64
C VAL A 1 -17.65 5.42 41.99
N THR A 2 -18.36 4.72 41.11
CA THR A 2 -18.74 3.32 41.33
C THR A 2 -18.23 2.47 40.17
N ILE A 3 -17.83 1.24 40.47
CA ILE A 3 -17.42 0.26 39.48
C ILE A 3 -18.46 -0.86 39.49
N GLU A 4 -18.97 -1.19 38.32
CA GLU A 4 -19.85 -2.35 38.10
C GLU A 4 -19.21 -3.27 37.06
N PHE A 5 -19.11 -4.55 37.37
CA PHE A 5 -18.64 -5.54 36.41
C PHE A 5 -19.84 -6.09 35.61
N THR A 6 -19.76 -6.02 34.29
CA THR A 6 -20.67 -6.75 33.39
C THR A 6 -19.89 -7.92 32.80
N ARG A 7 -20.56 -9.02 32.40
CA ARG A 7 -19.95 -10.29 31.93
C ARG A 7 -18.77 -10.19 30.94
N VAL A 8 -18.56 -9.06 30.26
CA VAL A 8 -17.47 -8.87 29.26
C VAL A 8 -16.76 -7.51 29.40
N ALA A 9 -17.17 -6.65 30.34
CA ALA A 9 -16.61 -5.30 30.43
C ALA A 9 -16.81 -4.66 31.81
N LEU A 10 -15.84 -3.83 32.19
CA LEU A 10 -15.88 -3.00 33.38
C LEU A 10 -16.61 -1.69 33.09
N GLN A 11 -17.65 -1.38 33.85
CA GLN A 11 -18.35 -0.10 33.78
C GLN A 11 -17.95 0.79 34.96
N ILE A 12 -17.25 1.89 34.67
CA ILE A 12 -16.83 2.87 35.69
C ILE A 12 -17.72 4.10 35.58
N THR A 13 -18.42 4.44 36.65
CA THR A 13 -19.26 5.63 36.72
C THR A 13 -18.54 6.75 37.47
N VAL A 14 -18.23 7.84 36.76
CA VAL A 14 -17.47 8.99 37.25
C VAL A 14 -18.34 10.27 37.19
N PRO A 15 -18.43 11.05 38.28
CA PRO A 15 -19.04 12.38 38.23
C PRO A 15 -18.12 13.35 37.49
N LEU A 16 -18.60 13.94 36.39
CA LEU A 16 -17.83 14.92 35.62
C LEU A 16 -18.09 16.36 36.12
N PRO A 17 -17.03 17.16 36.35
CA PRO A 17 -17.12 18.43 37.07
C PRO A 17 -17.87 19.53 36.28
N SER A 18 -17.77 19.60 34.95
CA SER A 18 -18.35 20.69 34.18
C SER A 18 -19.87 20.65 34.10
N ARG A 19 -20.45 19.45 34.00
CA ARG A 19 -21.91 19.25 33.82
C ARG A 19 -22.63 18.75 35.07
N GLN A 20 -21.90 18.40 36.14
CA GLN A 20 -22.43 17.76 37.35
C GLN A 20 -23.29 16.52 37.05
N GLN A 21 -22.90 15.77 36.02
CA GLN A 21 -23.57 14.53 35.60
C GLN A 21 -22.67 13.33 35.87
N LEU A 22 -23.29 12.19 36.14
CA LEU A 22 -22.61 10.91 36.25
C LEU A 22 -22.45 10.32 34.84
N CYS A 23 -21.21 10.18 34.37
CA CYS A 23 -20.91 9.53 33.11
C CYS A 23 -20.38 8.12 33.36
N ARG A 24 -20.78 7.19 32.49
CA ARG A 24 -20.43 5.77 32.60
C ARG A 24 -19.48 5.40 31.45
N PHE A 25 -18.30 4.93 31.80
CA PHE A 25 -17.26 4.49 30.87
C PHE A 25 -17.20 2.97 30.84
N THR A 26 -17.14 2.37 29.65
CA THR A 26 -17.03 0.92 29.48
C THR A 26 -15.62 0.56 29.01
N ILE A 27 -14.94 -0.31 29.73
CA ILE A 27 -13.52 -0.60 29.56
C ILE A 27 -13.30 -2.11 29.60
N ARG A 28 -12.37 -2.62 28.80
CA ARG A 28 -11.96 -4.03 28.83
C ARG A 28 -10.66 -4.16 29.63
N PRO A 29 -10.65 -4.81 30.82
CA PRO A 29 -9.49 -4.85 31.71
C PRO A 29 -8.19 -5.38 31.08
N ILE A 30 -8.30 -6.32 30.14
CA ILE A 30 -7.16 -6.99 29.48
C ILE A 30 -6.61 -6.18 28.29
N VAL A 31 -7.47 -5.43 27.60
CA VAL A 31 -7.10 -4.71 26.36
C VAL A 31 -6.72 -3.26 26.64
N ASN A 32 -7.35 -2.65 27.64
CA ASN A 32 -7.21 -1.22 27.90
C ASN A 32 -6.27 -0.95 29.07
N THR A 33 -5.51 0.13 28.92
CA THR A 33 -4.59 0.63 29.94
C THR A 33 -5.22 1.76 30.76
N VAL A 34 -4.61 2.06 31.90
CA VAL A 34 -4.96 3.23 32.72
C VAL A 34 -4.89 4.53 31.91
N GLY A 35 -3.95 4.61 30.96
CA GLY A 35 -3.83 5.75 30.05
C GLY A 35 -5.04 5.91 29.14
N ASP A 36 -5.62 4.81 28.65
CA ASP A 36 -6.81 4.85 27.81
C ASP A 36 -8.03 5.32 28.61
N LEU A 37 -8.16 4.87 29.86
CA LEU A 37 -9.19 5.36 30.77
C LEU A 37 -9.07 6.86 31.03
N ILE A 38 -7.85 7.35 31.30
CA ILE A 38 -7.60 8.77 31.52
C ILE A 38 -7.97 9.59 30.28
N LYS A 39 -7.58 9.13 29.08
CA LYS A 39 -7.93 9.78 27.82
C LYS A 39 -9.44 9.83 27.60
N MET A 40 -10.14 8.72 27.80
CA MET A 40 -11.61 8.68 27.66
C MET A 40 -12.31 9.70 28.56
N ILE A 41 -11.83 9.88 29.81
CA ILE A 41 -12.39 10.87 30.73
C ILE A 41 -12.09 12.31 30.26
N GLN A 42 -10.87 12.57 29.79
CA GLN A 42 -10.45 13.90 29.31
C GLN A 42 -11.12 14.31 27.99
N GLU A 43 -11.41 13.34 27.12
CA GLU A 43 -12.13 13.57 25.86
C GLU A 43 -13.61 13.88 26.10
N GLU A 44 -14.23 13.26 27.12
CA GLU A 44 -15.65 13.45 27.42
C GLU A 44 -15.96 14.79 28.13
N ASP A 45 -15.04 15.29 28.97
CA ASP A 45 -15.17 16.61 29.61
C ASP A 45 -13.89 17.44 29.48
N HIS A 46 -13.91 18.39 28.55
CA HIS A 46 -12.81 19.35 28.32
C HIS A 46 -12.57 20.34 29.47
N GLY A 47 -13.40 20.34 30.52
CA GLY A 47 -13.13 21.08 31.77
C GLY A 47 -12.23 20.33 32.76
N ILE A 48 -11.73 19.16 32.38
CA ILE A 48 -10.81 18.36 33.19
C ILE A 48 -9.36 18.61 32.73
N ASP A 49 -8.60 19.36 33.52
CA ASP A 49 -7.19 19.65 33.24
C ASP A 49 -6.27 18.48 33.62
N ARG A 50 -6.62 17.73 34.66
CA ARG A 50 -5.76 16.66 35.20
C ARG A 50 -6.54 15.50 35.79
N VAL A 51 -6.20 14.29 35.35
CA VAL A 51 -6.68 13.03 35.93
C VAL A 51 -5.49 12.17 36.32
N PHE A 52 -5.45 11.72 37.58
CA PHE A 52 -4.44 10.80 38.07
C PHE A 52 -5.06 9.67 38.87
N ILE A 53 -4.53 8.47 38.70
CA ILE A 53 -4.89 7.31 39.52
C ILE A 53 -3.74 7.03 40.47
N LYS A 54 -4.06 6.86 41.75
CA LYS A 54 -3.13 6.55 42.85
C LYS A 54 -3.61 5.32 43.61
N THR A 55 -2.67 4.58 44.17
CA THR A 55 -2.97 3.56 45.18
C THR A 55 -3.52 4.18 46.46
N VAL A 56 -4.11 3.38 47.35
CA VAL A 56 -4.54 3.85 48.69
C VAL A 56 -3.39 4.54 49.46
N ASN A 57 -2.17 4.05 49.23
CA ASN A 57 -0.93 4.55 49.85
C ASN A 57 -0.38 5.83 49.20
N GLY A 58 -1.06 6.38 48.19
CA GLY A 58 -0.71 7.65 47.55
C GLY A 58 0.32 7.56 46.42
N VAL A 59 0.74 6.36 46.03
CA VAL A 59 1.67 6.15 44.90
C VAL A 59 0.91 6.25 43.58
N ARG A 60 1.41 7.06 42.64
CA ARG A 60 0.81 7.23 41.32
C ARG A 60 1.04 6.00 40.45
N ILE A 61 -0.03 5.54 39.79
CA ILE A 61 -0.01 4.39 38.88
C ILE A 61 0.32 4.89 37.46
N ALA A 62 1.19 4.15 36.76
CA ALA A 62 1.61 4.51 35.41
C ALA A 62 0.47 4.35 34.39
N SER A 63 0.48 5.17 33.34
CA SER A 63 -0.51 5.10 32.26
C SER A 63 -0.43 3.81 31.44
N SER A 64 0.72 3.13 31.44
CA SER A 64 0.91 1.84 30.75
C SER A 64 0.42 0.63 31.53
N ASN A 65 -0.02 0.82 32.78
CA ASN A 65 -0.51 -0.30 33.58
C ASN A 65 -1.85 -0.78 33.01
N PRO A 66 -2.12 -2.10 32.93
CA PRO A 66 -3.44 -2.59 32.57
C PRO A 66 -4.47 -2.17 33.63
N VAL A 67 -5.71 -1.99 33.20
CA VAL A 67 -6.82 -1.65 34.11
C VAL A 67 -7.12 -2.82 35.07
N GLU A 68 -6.79 -4.05 34.68
CA GLU A 68 -6.89 -5.24 35.53
C GLU A 68 -6.16 -5.08 36.87
N SER A 69 -4.92 -4.59 36.88
CA SER A 69 -4.15 -4.40 38.11
C SER A 69 -4.73 -3.33 39.04
N LEU A 70 -5.65 -2.48 38.55
CA LEU A 70 -6.41 -1.56 39.41
C LEU A 70 -7.54 -2.25 40.18
N LEU A 71 -7.98 -3.43 39.74
CA LEU A 71 -9.08 -4.16 40.35
C LEU A 71 -8.60 -5.08 41.49
N GLU A 72 -7.28 -5.27 41.64
CA GLU A 72 -6.69 -6.07 42.71
C GLU A 72 -6.86 -5.40 44.10
N GLN A 73 -6.87 -4.07 44.14
CA GLN A 73 -6.93 -3.29 45.38
C GLN A 73 -7.75 -2.03 45.18
N ASP A 74 -8.34 -1.52 46.27
CA ASP A 74 -8.97 -0.20 46.26
C ASP A 74 -7.96 0.86 45.79
N PHE A 75 -8.44 1.86 45.05
CA PHE A 75 -7.59 2.92 44.52
C PHE A 75 -8.27 4.28 44.62
N LYS A 76 -7.46 5.33 44.52
CA LYS A 76 -7.90 6.71 44.55
C LYS A 76 -7.77 7.32 43.17
N MET A 77 -8.85 7.89 42.68
CA MET A 77 -8.87 8.62 41.42
C MET A 77 -9.03 10.11 41.70
N LEU A 78 -8.06 10.89 41.26
CA LEU A 78 -8.03 12.34 41.36
C LEU A 78 -8.48 12.92 40.03
N VAL A 79 -9.59 13.67 40.04
CA VAL A 79 -10.09 14.45 38.90
C VAL A 79 -10.03 15.92 39.31
N ASN A 80 -9.17 16.69 38.66
CA ASN A 80 -8.80 18.05 39.06
C ASN A 80 -8.30 18.11 40.51
N ASP A 81 -9.12 18.64 41.43
CA ASP A 81 -8.81 18.79 42.86
C ASP A 81 -9.70 17.91 43.77
N ILE A 82 -10.52 17.04 43.17
CA ILE A 82 -11.42 16.14 43.91
C ILE A 82 -10.84 14.73 43.89
N GLU A 83 -10.68 14.15 45.08
CA GLU A 83 -10.23 12.78 45.28
C GLU A 83 -11.43 11.85 45.49
N TYR A 84 -11.56 10.84 44.63
CA TYR A 84 -12.57 9.80 44.73
C TYR A 84 -11.92 8.49 45.18
N LEU A 85 -12.38 7.94 46.30
CA LEU A 85 -12.05 6.57 46.69
C LEU A 85 -12.92 5.61 45.89
N VAL A 86 -12.28 4.75 45.13
CA VAL A 86 -12.94 3.74 44.29
C VAL A 86 -12.71 2.37 44.92
N LYS A 87 -13.81 1.72 45.29
CA LYS A 87 -13.76 0.36 45.83
C LYS A 87 -13.73 -0.65 44.70
N ALA A 88 -12.76 -1.55 44.73
CA ALA A 88 -12.70 -2.64 43.78
C ALA A 88 -13.82 -3.66 44.12
N PRO A 89 -14.57 -4.15 43.13
CA PRO A 89 -15.54 -5.23 43.36
C PRO A 89 -14.80 -6.53 43.68
N LEU A 90 -15.14 -7.18 44.80
CA LEU A 90 -14.66 -8.50 45.18
C LEU A 90 -15.33 -9.59 44.31
N GLU A 91 -14.78 -9.90 43.14
CA GLU A 91 -15.13 -11.12 42.40
C GLU A 91 -13.88 -12.02 42.28
N GLU A 92 -13.59 -12.77 43.35
CA GLU A 92 -12.37 -13.58 43.54
C GLU A 92 -12.29 -14.89 42.73
N HIS A 93 -13.27 -15.26 41.87
CA HIS A 93 -13.31 -16.64 41.33
C HIS A 93 -13.51 -16.85 39.82
N MET A 94 -13.89 -15.83 39.04
CA MET A 94 -14.14 -16.04 37.59
C MET A 94 -12.92 -15.73 36.71
N ILE A 95 -12.02 -14.86 37.17
CA ILE A 95 -10.92 -14.32 36.36
C ILE A 95 -9.65 -15.20 36.44
N GLU A 96 -9.40 -15.83 37.59
CA GLU A 96 -8.17 -16.62 37.83
C GLU A 96 -8.10 -17.91 36.98
N GLU A 97 -9.20 -18.66 36.87
CA GLU A 97 -9.25 -19.91 36.09
C GLU A 97 -9.12 -19.66 34.58
N GLU A 98 -9.77 -18.62 34.05
CA GLU A 98 -9.64 -18.25 32.63
C GLU A 98 -8.24 -17.71 32.29
N ILE A 99 -7.60 -16.99 33.22
CA ILE A 99 -6.21 -16.52 33.03
C ILE A 99 -5.23 -17.69 33.11
N GLU A 100 -5.42 -18.63 34.03
CA GLU A 100 -4.53 -19.78 34.17
C GLU A 100 -4.62 -20.70 32.94
N THR A 101 -5.82 -20.92 32.42
CA THR A 101 -6.02 -21.69 31.18
C THR A 101 -5.40 -21.00 29.97
N LEU A 102 -5.56 -19.68 29.81
CA LEU A 102 -4.89 -18.91 28.74
C LEU A 102 -3.37 -18.94 28.86
N ASN A 103 -2.82 -18.83 30.08
CA ASN A 103 -1.39 -18.94 30.32
C ASN A 103 -0.84 -20.33 30.00
N ASN A 104 -1.61 -21.38 30.27
CA ASN A 104 -1.25 -22.75 29.91
C ASN A 104 -1.29 -22.96 28.39
N ILE A 105 -2.29 -22.42 27.69
CA ILE A 105 -2.33 -22.42 26.21
C ILE A 105 -1.11 -21.70 25.65
N ARG A 106 -0.75 -20.52 26.19
CA ARG A 106 0.43 -19.76 25.76
C ARG A 106 1.72 -20.54 25.97
N LYS A 107 1.87 -21.24 27.11
CA LYS A 107 3.03 -22.10 27.38
C LYS A 107 3.15 -23.25 26.38
N VAL A 108 2.04 -23.91 26.06
CA VAL A 108 2.00 -25.01 25.09
C VAL A 108 2.34 -24.51 23.68
N VAL A 109 1.79 -23.36 23.27
CA VAL A 109 2.13 -22.73 21.99
C VAL A 109 3.62 -22.38 21.93
N ASN A 110 4.18 -21.79 22.98
CA ASN A 110 5.61 -21.47 23.04
C ASN A 110 6.50 -22.71 23.02
N GLN A 111 6.11 -23.79 23.71
CA GLN A 111 6.81 -25.07 23.67
C GLN A 111 6.73 -25.71 22.28
N LEU A 112 5.57 -25.64 21.62
CA LEU A 112 5.41 -26.08 20.23
C LEU A 112 6.30 -25.27 19.29
N HIS A 113 6.29 -23.94 19.40
CA HIS A 113 7.16 -23.04 18.64
C HIS A 113 8.65 -23.40 18.82
N ALA A 114 9.08 -23.67 20.04
CA ALA A 114 10.45 -24.09 20.35
C ALA A 114 10.78 -25.49 19.81
N SER A 115 9.83 -26.44 19.88
CA SER A 115 10.03 -27.81 19.41
C SER A 115 9.99 -27.96 17.89
N LEU A 116 9.22 -27.10 17.20
CA LEU A 116 9.03 -27.15 15.75
C LEU A 116 10.11 -26.41 14.97
N ASN A 117 11.10 -25.81 15.65
CA ASN A 117 12.24 -25.11 15.05
C ASN A 117 11.81 -24.21 13.88
N ILE A 118 10.73 -23.44 14.11
CA ILE A 118 10.03 -22.70 13.06
C ILE A 118 10.95 -21.70 12.37
N GLU A 119 11.95 -21.15 13.08
CA GLU A 119 12.99 -20.30 12.50
C GLU A 119 13.84 -21.04 11.46
N GLU A 120 14.26 -22.28 11.73
CA GLU A 120 15.00 -23.08 10.74
C GLU A 120 14.14 -23.46 9.54
N ALA A 121 12.85 -23.74 9.75
CA ALA A 121 11.91 -24.03 8.67
C ALA A 121 11.67 -22.79 7.79
N GLN A 122 11.51 -21.61 8.41
CA GLN A 122 11.38 -20.33 7.70
C GLN A 122 12.63 -20.00 6.90
N LEU A 123 13.81 -20.20 7.48
CA LEU A 123 15.08 -19.94 6.82
C LEU A 123 15.30 -20.88 5.62
N LYS A 124 14.95 -22.16 5.75
CA LYS A 124 14.98 -23.12 4.63
C LYS A 124 14.02 -22.73 3.51
N LEU A 125 12.80 -22.31 3.84
CA LEU A 125 11.82 -21.85 2.86
C LEU A 125 12.29 -20.57 2.15
N GLU A 126 12.88 -19.62 2.87
CA GLU A 126 13.47 -18.41 2.28
C GLU A 126 14.60 -18.77 1.31
N GLN A 127 15.51 -19.65 1.72
CA GLN A 127 16.58 -20.14 0.85
C GLN A 127 16.05 -20.84 -0.40
N GLU A 128 15.01 -21.67 -0.26
CA GLU A 128 14.36 -22.33 -1.39
C GLU A 128 13.75 -21.31 -2.36
N LEU A 129 13.02 -20.32 -1.87
CA LEU A 129 12.46 -19.26 -2.71
C LEU A 129 13.53 -18.42 -3.40
N LEU A 130 14.62 -18.09 -2.70
CA LEU A 130 15.76 -17.39 -3.30
C LEU A 130 16.42 -18.22 -4.40
N SER A 131 16.57 -19.54 -4.20
CA SER A 131 17.11 -20.43 -5.22
C SER A 131 16.20 -20.52 -6.46
N GLN A 132 14.88 -20.61 -6.25
CA GLN A 132 13.89 -20.59 -7.34
C GLN A 132 13.90 -19.26 -8.08
N LEU A 133 14.05 -18.14 -7.35
CA LEU A 133 14.18 -16.82 -7.94
C LEU A 133 15.43 -16.74 -8.83
N GLU A 134 16.57 -17.22 -8.35
CA GLU A 134 17.83 -17.23 -9.09
C GLU A 134 17.71 -18.06 -10.38
N GLU A 135 17.12 -19.26 -10.31
CA GLU A 135 16.89 -20.12 -11.48
C GLU A 135 15.99 -19.43 -12.52
N VAL A 136 14.89 -18.82 -12.07
CA VAL A 136 13.97 -18.08 -12.95
C VAL A 136 14.66 -16.85 -13.57
N LEU A 137 15.47 -16.13 -12.82
CA LEU A 137 16.23 -14.98 -13.31
C LEU A 137 17.29 -15.41 -14.34
N GLN A 138 17.99 -16.52 -14.12
CA GLN A 138 18.93 -17.09 -15.09
C GLN A 138 18.23 -17.47 -16.40
N GLU A 139 17.03 -18.06 -16.34
CA GLU A 139 16.23 -18.35 -17.54
C GLU A 139 15.72 -17.07 -18.23
N LEU A 140 15.43 -16.01 -17.46
CA LEU A 140 14.93 -14.73 -17.97
C LEU A 140 16.02 -13.91 -18.67
N GLN A 141 17.27 -13.96 -18.20
CA GLN A 141 18.40 -13.21 -18.76
C GLN A 141 18.52 -13.28 -20.31
N PRO A 142 18.62 -14.47 -20.94
CA PRO A 142 18.77 -14.55 -22.40
C PRO A 142 17.53 -14.03 -23.14
N LEU A 143 16.34 -14.20 -22.57
CA LEU A 143 15.09 -13.67 -23.14
C LEU A 143 15.04 -12.14 -23.05
N GLU A 144 15.55 -11.57 -21.96
CA GLU A 144 15.60 -10.13 -21.72
C GLU A 144 16.66 -9.45 -22.60
N GLU A 145 17.84 -10.04 -22.78
CA GLU A 145 18.83 -9.57 -23.75
C GLU A 145 18.27 -9.53 -25.18
N MET A 146 17.60 -10.62 -25.58
CA MET A 146 16.98 -10.72 -26.89
C MET A 146 15.88 -9.69 -27.09
N ARG A 147 15.04 -9.48 -26.05
CA ARG A 147 14.02 -8.44 -26.02
C ARG A 147 14.65 -7.05 -26.16
N ASN A 148 15.64 -6.73 -25.33
CA ASN A 148 16.34 -5.44 -25.33
C ASN A 148 16.97 -5.14 -26.69
N HIS A 149 17.54 -6.16 -27.34
CA HIS A 149 18.01 -6.01 -28.72
C HIS A 149 16.87 -5.67 -29.69
N ILE A 150 15.72 -6.34 -29.60
CA ILE A 150 14.58 -6.06 -30.48
C ILE A 150 14.01 -4.65 -30.20
N ASP A 151 13.89 -4.28 -28.94
CA ASP A 151 13.42 -2.98 -28.48
C ASP A 151 14.35 -1.86 -28.97
N GLY A 152 15.67 -2.04 -28.87
CA GLY A 152 16.65 -1.08 -29.36
C GLY A 152 16.54 -0.84 -30.87
N VAL A 153 16.42 -1.90 -31.68
CA VAL A 153 16.26 -1.76 -33.14
C VAL A 153 14.90 -1.17 -33.49
N THR A 154 13.84 -1.53 -32.77
CA THR A 154 12.49 -1.01 -33.02
C THR A 154 12.38 0.46 -32.65
N ASN A 155 12.94 0.88 -31.51
CA ASN A 155 12.93 2.26 -31.07
C ASN A 155 13.71 3.18 -32.04
N ARG A 156 14.87 2.74 -32.54
CA ARG A 156 15.61 3.47 -33.58
C ARG A 156 14.79 3.66 -34.85
N TYR A 157 14.11 2.60 -35.30
CA TYR A 157 13.27 2.66 -36.49
C TYR A 157 12.08 3.61 -36.30
N THR A 158 11.37 3.50 -35.18
CA THR A 158 10.21 4.36 -34.91
C THR A 158 10.62 5.82 -34.71
N ASN A 159 11.77 6.08 -34.09
CA ASN A 159 12.33 7.43 -34.01
C ASN A 159 12.71 7.97 -35.39
N ALA A 160 13.35 7.16 -36.23
CA ALA A 160 13.66 7.55 -37.61
C ALA A 160 12.38 7.90 -38.39
N LEU A 161 11.28 7.16 -38.18
CA LEU A 161 10.00 7.45 -38.83
C LEU A 161 9.43 8.82 -38.41
N VAL A 162 9.54 9.18 -37.13
CA VAL A 162 9.14 10.53 -36.65
C VAL A 162 10.01 11.62 -37.29
N TRP A 163 11.33 11.40 -37.38
CA TRP A 163 12.25 12.33 -38.06
C TRP A 163 11.98 12.45 -39.56
N VAL A 164 11.63 11.35 -40.22
CA VAL A 164 11.19 11.36 -41.63
C VAL A 164 9.89 12.15 -41.78
N GLY A 165 8.94 12.00 -40.85
CA GLY A 165 7.73 12.81 -40.81
C GLY A 165 8.03 14.30 -40.74
N LEU A 166 8.96 14.70 -39.87
CA LEU A 166 9.43 16.09 -39.78
C LEU A 166 10.09 16.55 -41.09
N GLY A 167 10.94 15.71 -41.68
CA GLY A 167 11.58 16.00 -42.97
C GLY A 167 10.56 16.21 -44.10
N LEU A 168 9.54 15.36 -44.19
CA LEU A 168 8.46 15.50 -45.17
C LEU A 168 7.68 16.81 -44.99
N MET A 169 7.36 17.19 -43.74
CA MET A 169 6.68 18.46 -43.45
C MET A 169 7.55 19.66 -43.84
N ALA A 170 8.86 19.59 -43.58
CA ALA A 170 9.81 20.64 -43.98
C ALA A 170 9.96 20.73 -45.50
N THR A 171 10.05 19.59 -46.20
CA THR A 171 10.10 19.55 -47.67
C THR A 171 8.79 20.07 -48.28
N GLN A 172 7.63 19.68 -47.73
CA GLN A 172 6.33 20.20 -48.15
C GLN A 172 6.28 21.72 -48.04
N PHE A 173 6.72 22.27 -46.92
CA PHE A 173 6.80 23.72 -46.73
C PHE A 173 7.78 24.39 -47.71
N GLY A 174 8.98 23.82 -47.89
CA GLY A 174 9.99 24.37 -48.79
C GLY A 174 9.57 24.38 -50.26
N ILE A 175 8.92 23.32 -50.74
CA ILE A 175 8.38 23.25 -52.11
C ILE A 175 7.30 24.32 -52.31
N LEU A 176 6.36 24.44 -51.37
CA LEU A 176 5.31 25.46 -51.46
C LEU A 176 5.89 26.87 -51.41
N ALA A 177 6.87 27.13 -50.54
CA ALA A 177 7.54 28.42 -50.45
C ALA A 177 8.28 28.78 -51.75
N ARG A 178 8.99 27.82 -52.35
CA ARG A 178 9.72 28.02 -53.60
C ARG A 178 8.77 28.32 -54.76
N LEU A 179 7.69 27.53 -54.88
CA LEU A 179 6.66 27.72 -55.92
C LEU A 179 5.94 29.06 -55.78
N THR A 180 5.67 29.52 -54.55
CA THR A 180 4.88 30.73 -54.28
C THR A 180 5.67 32.04 -54.49
N TRP A 181 6.99 32.03 -54.35
CA TRP A 181 7.80 33.26 -54.42
C TRP A 181 8.60 33.43 -55.71
N TRP A 182 8.85 32.35 -56.44
CA TRP A 182 9.75 32.39 -57.60
C TRP A 182 9.13 31.87 -58.89
N GLU A 183 8.33 30.79 -58.86
CA GLU A 183 7.71 30.24 -60.08
C GLU A 183 6.29 30.79 -60.34
N TYR A 184 5.46 30.87 -59.31
CA TYR A 184 4.03 31.16 -59.43
C TYR A 184 3.62 32.24 -58.44
N SER A 185 2.65 33.07 -58.84
CA SER A 185 1.99 34.02 -57.93
C SER A 185 1.09 33.30 -56.94
N TRP A 186 0.85 33.94 -55.80
CA TRP A 186 0.01 33.41 -54.72
C TRP A 186 -1.40 32.98 -55.18
N ASP A 187 -1.97 33.70 -56.15
CA ASP A 187 -3.29 33.45 -56.76
C ASP A 187 -3.44 32.03 -57.36
N ILE A 188 -2.35 31.43 -57.86
CA ILE A 188 -2.35 30.06 -58.42
C ILE A 188 -2.14 29.02 -57.31
N MET A 189 -1.42 29.39 -56.23
CA MET A 189 -1.06 28.48 -55.13
C MET A 189 -2.14 28.35 -54.06
N GLU A 190 -3.03 29.33 -53.93
CA GLU A 190 -4.15 29.34 -52.99
C GLU A 190 -5.00 28.05 -53.05
N PRO A 191 -5.57 27.63 -54.20
CA PRO A 191 -6.36 26.40 -54.25
C PRO A 191 -5.53 25.13 -53.98
N ILE A 192 -4.26 25.12 -54.36
CA ILE A 192 -3.36 23.96 -54.18
C ILE A 192 -3.10 23.73 -52.69
N THR A 193 -2.76 24.79 -51.95
CA THR A 193 -2.50 24.69 -50.50
C THR A 193 -3.76 24.28 -49.73
N TYR A 194 -4.93 24.73 -50.18
CA TYR A 194 -6.22 24.30 -49.63
C TYR A 194 -6.43 22.78 -49.81
N PHE A 195 -6.25 22.25 -51.03
CA PHE A 195 -6.38 20.81 -51.28
C PHE A 195 -5.36 19.98 -50.50
N VAL A 196 -4.13 20.46 -50.35
CA VAL A 196 -3.10 19.79 -49.55
C VAL A 196 -3.52 19.72 -48.08
N THR A 197 -3.98 20.83 -47.51
CA THR A 197 -4.45 20.89 -46.11
C THR A 197 -5.65 19.96 -45.91
N TYR A 198 -6.66 20.04 -46.77
CA TYR A 198 -7.82 19.17 -46.72
C TYR A 198 -7.45 17.69 -46.91
N GLY A 199 -6.49 17.39 -47.78
CA GLY A 199 -5.94 16.06 -47.99
C GLY A 199 -5.26 15.50 -46.74
N THR A 200 -4.46 16.30 -46.02
CA THR A 200 -3.87 15.86 -44.74
C THR A 200 -4.92 15.57 -43.67
N ALA A 201 -5.98 16.39 -43.58
CA ALA A 201 -7.10 16.16 -42.68
C ALA A 201 -7.87 14.87 -43.05
N MET A 202 -8.07 14.62 -44.35
CA MET A 202 -8.68 13.39 -44.85
C MET A 202 -7.85 12.14 -44.49
N ILE A 203 -6.52 12.21 -44.63
CA ILE A 203 -5.61 11.11 -44.23
C ILE A 203 -5.69 10.86 -42.73
N ALA A 204 -5.72 11.90 -41.90
CA ALA A 204 -5.89 11.78 -40.46
C ALA A 204 -7.25 11.12 -40.10
N TYR A 205 -8.31 11.47 -40.83
CA TYR A 205 -9.62 10.84 -40.66
C TYR A 205 -9.65 9.38 -41.13
N CYS A 206 -9.03 9.06 -42.26
CA CYS A 206 -8.84 7.68 -42.71
C CYS A 206 -8.06 6.85 -41.68
N TYR A 207 -7.04 7.43 -41.04
CA TYR A 207 -6.32 6.79 -39.95
C TYR A 207 -7.24 6.53 -38.75
N TYR A 208 -8.07 7.50 -38.37
CA TYR A 208 -9.07 7.34 -37.31
C TYR A 208 -10.04 6.20 -37.62
N LEU A 209 -10.58 6.11 -38.84
CA LEU A 209 -11.49 5.03 -39.25
C LEU A 209 -10.83 3.65 -39.15
N ALA A 210 -9.57 3.53 -39.58
CA ALA A 210 -8.84 2.26 -39.54
C ALA A 210 -8.45 1.85 -38.11
N THR A 211 -8.13 2.83 -37.25
CA THR A 211 -7.50 2.62 -35.95
C THR A 211 -8.50 2.71 -34.79
N LYS A 212 -9.66 3.34 -35.02
CA LYS A 212 -10.68 3.76 -34.04
C LYS A 212 -10.11 4.58 -32.87
N GLN A 213 -9.04 5.33 -33.13
CA GLN A 213 -8.36 6.16 -32.15
C GLN A 213 -7.97 7.47 -32.82
N GLU A 214 -8.08 8.57 -32.07
CA GLU A 214 -7.66 9.90 -32.53
C GLU A 214 -6.18 9.91 -32.92
N PHE A 215 -5.83 10.74 -33.91
CA PHE A 215 -4.45 10.88 -34.38
C PHE A 215 -3.64 11.67 -33.34
N ASP A 216 -2.98 10.93 -32.45
CA ASP A 216 -2.06 11.46 -31.46
C ASP A 216 -0.65 10.88 -31.70
N LEU A 217 0.35 11.75 -31.85
CA LEU A 217 1.69 11.38 -32.30
C LEU A 217 2.39 10.36 -31.38
N PRO A 218 2.37 10.52 -30.03
CA PRO A 218 2.92 9.54 -29.10
C PRO A 218 2.21 8.19 -29.18
N ARG A 219 0.87 8.18 -29.23
CA ARG A 219 0.07 6.94 -29.33
C ARG A 219 0.27 6.22 -30.66
N ALA A 220 0.35 6.96 -31.77
CA ALA A 220 0.64 6.40 -33.08
C ALA A 220 2.04 5.78 -33.12
N LYS A 221 3.03 6.45 -32.55
CA LYS A 221 4.40 5.95 -32.40
C LYS A 221 4.44 4.67 -31.55
N GLU A 222 3.78 4.64 -30.41
CA GLU A 222 3.73 3.48 -29.52
C GLU A 222 3.07 2.28 -30.21
N ARG A 223 1.96 2.50 -30.91
CA ARG A 223 1.27 1.45 -31.67
C ARG A 223 2.15 0.88 -32.78
N GLN A 224 2.82 1.73 -33.54
CA GLN A 224 3.76 1.29 -34.57
C GLN A 224 4.93 0.51 -33.96
N HIS A 225 5.47 0.98 -32.84
CA HIS A 225 6.48 0.26 -32.07
C HIS A 225 5.99 -1.14 -31.72
N LEU A 226 4.80 -1.25 -31.11
CA LEU A 226 4.25 -2.53 -30.64
C LEU A 226 4.02 -3.53 -31.79
N ILE A 227 3.49 -3.07 -32.93
CA ILE A 227 3.28 -3.89 -34.13
C ILE A 227 4.63 -4.42 -34.67
N ILE A 228 5.63 -3.54 -34.79
CA ILE A 228 6.96 -3.90 -35.30
C ILE A 228 7.66 -4.83 -34.31
N PHE A 229 7.55 -4.56 -33.01
CA PHE A 229 8.09 -5.38 -31.93
C PHE A 229 7.52 -6.80 -32.01
N HIS A 230 6.20 -6.97 -32.00
CA HIS A 230 5.58 -8.31 -32.08
C HIS A 230 5.91 -9.05 -33.38
N ARG A 231 6.07 -8.33 -34.49
CA ARG A 231 6.49 -8.91 -35.76
C ARG A 231 7.94 -9.39 -35.71
N LYS A 232 8.85 -8.60 -35.12
CA LYS A 232 10.28 -8.96 -34.97
C LYS A 232 10.49 -10.05 -33.92
N ALA A 233 9.76 -10.00 -32.81
CA ALA A 233 9.76 -11.03 -31.77
C ALA A 233 9.37 -12.40 -32.36
N ARG A 234 8.28 -12.45 -33.14
CA ARG A 234 7.89 -13.67 -33.87
C ARG A 234 8.95 -14.15 -34.85
N LYS A 235 9.58 -13.25 -35.61
CA LYS A 235 10.64 -13.61 -36.57
C LYS A 235 11.89 -14.17 -35.91
N ARG A 236 12.25 -13.68 -34.73
CA ARG A 236 13.42 -14.16 -33.98
C ARG A 236 13.10 -15.35 -33.08
N GLY A 237 11.84 -15.74 -32.94
CA GLY A 237 11.44 -16.86 -32.08
C GLY A 237 11.36 -16.51 -30.59
N LEU A 238 11.24 -15.23 -30.23
CA LEU A 238 11.05 -14.82 -28.84
C LEU A 238 9.63 -15.22 -28.39
N ASP A 239 9.53 -16.17 -27.46
CA ASP A 239 8.25 -16.56 -26.87
C ASP A 239 7.84 -15.55 -25.79
N ILE A 240 7.03 -14.57 -26.21
CA ILE A 240 6.49 -13.52 -25.34
C ILE A 240 5.62 -14.11 -24.21
N LYS A 241 4.94 -15.24 -24.45
CA LYS A 241 4.10 -15.86 -23.42
C LYS A 241 4.97 -16.46 -22.31
N ARG A 242 6.02 -17.18 -22.69
CA ARG A 242 7.01 -17.73 -21.74
C ARG A 242 7.68 -16.61 -20.95
N TYR A 243 8.14 -15.55 -21.63
CA TYR A 243 8.72 -14.37 -20.97
C TYR A 243 7.77 -13.73 -19.95
N ASN A 244 6.51 -13.51 -20.31
CA ASN A 244 5.52 -12.95 -19.40
C ASN A 244 5.25 -13.87 -18.20
N SER A 245 5.20 -15.18 -18.42
CA SER A 245 5.00 -16.16 -17.34
C SER A 245 6.20 -16.20 -16.38
N LEU A 246 7.43 -16.07 -16.88
CA LEU A 246 8.64 -15.98 -16.05
C LEU A 246 8.64 -14.70 -15.23
N LYS A 247 8.31 -13.56 -15.84
CA LYS A 247 8.13 -12.28 -15.13
C LYS A 247 7.06 -12.36 -14.04
N GLU A 248 5.95 -13.04 -14.30
CA GLU A 248 4.89 -13.24 -13.31
C GLU A 248 5.37 -14.13 -12.15
N LYS A 249 6.14 -15.18 -12.43
CA LYS A 249 6.77 -16.01 -11.39
C LYS A 249 7.73 -15.21 -10.52
N VAL A 250 8.61 -14.41 -11.12
CA VAL A 250 9.50 -13.49 -10.38
C VAL A 250 8.69 -12.60 -9.45
N PHE A 251 7.65 -11.94 -9.97
CA PHE A 251 6.80 -11.05 -9.17
C PHE A 251 6.11 -11.77 -8.00
N LYS A 252 5.64 -13.00 -8.22
CA LYS A 252 5.02 -13.82 -7.16
C LYS A 252 6.03 -14.19 -6.07
N ILE A 253 7.23 -14.63 -6.45
CA ILE A 253 8.28 -15.04 -5.50
C ILE A 253 8.79 -13.82 -4.71
N GLU A 254 9.02 -12.68 -5.37
CA GLU A 254 9.39 -11.43 -4.72
C GLU A 254 8.31 -10.94 -3.75
N GLY A 255 7.03 -11.07 -4.14
CA GLY A 255 5.90 -10.76 -3.28
C GLY A 255 5.87 -11.63 -2.02
N GLN A 256 6.03 -12.95 -2.17
CA GLN A 256 6.09 -13.89 -1.04
C GLN A 256 7.28 -13.60 -0.11
N LEU A 257 8.46 -13.31 -0.66
CA LEU A 257 9.63 -12.90 0.12
C LEU A 257 9.39 -11.59 0.87
N HIS A 258 8.68 -10.63 0.26
CA HIS A 258 8.36 -9.36 0.90
C HIS A 258 7.39 -9.54 2.08
N GLU A 259 6.32 -10.32 1.88
CA GLU A 259 5.34 -10.64 2.93
C GLU A 259 5.98 -11.38 4.10
N MET A 260 6.87 -12.34 3.83
CA MET A 260 7.62 -13.03 4.87
C MET A 260 8.52 -12.09 5.67
N LYS A 261 9.28 -11.21 5.00
CA LYS A 261 10.10 -10.20 5.70
C LYS A 261 9.27 -9.24 6.54
N TYR A 262 8.08 -8.87 6.07
CA TYR A 262 7.16 -8.01 6.80
C TYR A 262 6.64 -8.70 8.08
N SER A 263 6.13 -9.92 7.97
CA SER A 263 5.60 -10.68 9.12
C SER A 263 6.66 -11.00 10.19
N VAL A 264 7.90 -11.30 9.78
CA VAL A 264 9.02 -11.51 10.73
C VAL A 264 9.35 -10.24 11.51
N ASN A 265 9.30 -9.07 10.87
CA ASN A 265 9.54 -7.79 11.54
C ASN A 265 8.41 -7.38 12.48
N GLU A 266 7.17 -7.76 12.17
CA GLU A 266 6.00 -7.52 13.04
C GLU A 266 6.07 -8.40 14.29
N ASN A 267 6.43 -9.67 14.15
CA ASN A 267 6.63 -10.59 15.28
C ASN A 267 7.77 -10.19 16.21
N LYS A 268 8.76 -9.41 15.75
CA LYS A 268 9.84 -8.88 16.61
C LYS A 268 9.45 -7.61 17.39
N LYS A 269 8.36 -6.94 17.01
CA LYS A 269 7.90 -5.69 17.65
C LYS A 269 6.86 -5.91 18.75
N ASN A 270 6.14 -7.03 18.71
CA ASN A 270 5.18 -7.46 19.74
C ASN A 270 5.85 -8.36 20.78
#